data_AF-A0A1G1MBR6-F1
#
_entry.id   AF-A0A1G1MBR6-F1
#
_cell.length_a   1.000
_cell.length_b   1.000
_cell.length_c   1.000
_cell.angle_alpha   90.00
_cell.angle_beta   90.00
_cell.angle_gamma   90.00
#
_symmetry.space_group_name_H-M   'P 1'
#
loop_
_entity.id
_entity.type
_entity.pdbx_description
1 polymer ?
#
loop_
_entity_poly.entity_id
_entity_poly.type
_entity_poly.pdbx_seq_one_letter_code
_entity_poly.pdbx_strand_id
1 'polypeptide(L)'
;MLYEKVTQVAGSGEKARQSAELVLASGVTYEFRTTFHPAVLSEDDILEMARELAVMGCRHYVLQMFHPDHCPDKRLRESAVPMAGISADLRQNLKSFFPEFFVRE
;
A
#
# COMPACT_ATOMS: atom_id res chain seq x y z
N MET A 1 0.38 12.87 7.92
CA MET A 1 0.39 12.02 6.71
C MET A 1 0.23 10.55 7.11
N LEU A 2 -0.29 9.67 6.25
CA LEU A 2 -0.58 8.28 6.61
C LEU A 2 0.65 7.48 7.10
N TYR A 3 1.82 7.72 6.49
CA TYR A 3 3.05 6.96 6.77
C TYR A 3 3.54 7.07 8.22
N GLU A 4 3.47 8.27 8.81
CA GLU A 4 3.82 8.50 10.22
C GLU A 4 2.82 7.87 11.19
N LYS A 5 1.55 7.69 10.81
CA LYS A 5 0.57 6.94 11.62
C LYS A 5 0.96 5.46 11.70
N VAL A 6 1.50 4.89 10.63
CA VAL A 6 1.91 3.48 10.61
C VAL A 6 3.25 3.29 11.32
N THR A 7 4.22 4.14 11.03
CA THR A 7 5.58 4.02 11.58
C THR A 7 5.74 4.60 12.98
N GLN A 8 4.77 5.39 13.46
CA GLN A 8 4.81 6.12 14.73
C GLN A 8 5.98 7.12 14.83
N VAL A 9 6.53 7.55 13.69
CA VAL A 9 7.63 8.52 13.61
C VAL A 9 7.19 9.68 12.73
N ALA A 10 7.13 10.88 13.31
CA ALA A 10 6.75 12.11 12.61
C ALA A 10 7.67 12.36 11.41
N GLY A 11 7.09 12.70 10.25
CA GLY A 11 7.84 13.02 9.03
C GLY A 11 8.60 11.84 8.39
N SER A 12 8.43 10.61 8.88
CA SER A 12 9.07 9.40 8.33
C SER A 12 8.75 9.13 6.85
N GLY A 13 7.61 9.63 6.36
CA GLY A 13 7.19 9.47 4.97
C GLY A 13 8.05 10.24 3.97
N GLU A 14 8.77 11.27 4.38
CA GLU A 14 9.54 12.12 3.46
C GLU A 14 10.66 11.34 2.77
N LYS A 15 11.44 10.56 3.53
CA LYS A 15 12.51 9.73 2.96
C LYS A 15 11.96 8.60 2.09
N ALA A 16 10.80 8.05 2.46
CA ALA A 16 10.13 7.02 1.66
C ALA A 16 9.68 7.59 0.32
N ARG A 17 9.11 8.79 0.31
CA ARG A 17 8.72 9.52 -0.90
C ARG A 17 9.92 9.81 -1.79
N GLN A 18 11.00 10.38 -1.24
CA GLN A 18 12.23 10.65 -2.00
C GLN A 18 12.80 9.38 -2.62
N SER A 19 12.78 8.26 -1.89
CA SER A 19 13.21 6.97 -2.42
C SER A 19 12.31 6.49 -3.56
N ALA A 20 10.99 6.67 -3.45
CA ALA A 20 10.06 6.35 -4.53
C ALA A 20 10.32 7.18 -5.79
N GLU A 21 10.56 8.48 -5.66
CA GLU A 21 10.90 9.38 -6.77
C GLU A 21 12.19 8.92 -7.48
N LEU A 22 13.22 8.52 -6.73
CA LEU A 22 14.46 7.98 -7.29
C LEU A 22 14.24 6.66 -8.04
N VAL A 23 13.47 5.74 -7.48
CA VAL A 23 13.14 4.46 -8.15
C VAL A 23 12.40 4.72 -9.46
N LEU A 24 11.41 5.62 -9.45
CA LEU A 24 10.64 5.97 -10.64
C LEU A 24 11.51 6.63 -11.72
N ALA A 25 12.43 7.52 -11.34
CA ALA A 25 13.35 8.19 -12.25
C ALA A 25 14.46 7.28 -12.80
N SER A 26 14.79 6.20 -12.10
CA SER A 26 15.95 5.35 -12.43
C SER A 26 15.78 4.53 -13.72
N GLY A 27 14.55 4.32 -14.20
CA GLY A 27 14.25 3.48 -15.36
C GLY A 27 14.45 1.98 -15.15
N VAL A 28 14.76 1.54 -13.92
CA VAL A 28 14.88 0.11 -13.60
C VAL A 28 13.50 -0.54 -13.48
N THR A 29 13.42 -1.86 -13.65
CA THR A 29 12.20 -2.62 -13.34
C THR A 29 11.92 -2.54 -11.84
N TYR A 30 10.67 -2.23 -11.47
CA TYR A 30 10.25 -2.06 -10.07
C TYR A 30 8.86 -2.66 -9.80
N GLU A 31 8.56 -2.82 -8.50
CA GLU A 31 7.24 -3.10 -7.96
C GLU A 31 7.04 -2.15 -6.76
N PHE A 32 5.97 -1.35 -6.76
CA PHE A 32 5.50 -0.71 -5.53
C PHE A 32 4.44 -1.59 -4.90
N ARG A 33 4.60 -1.89 -3.62
CA ARG A 33 3.69 -2.81 -2.91
C ARG A 33 3.21 -2.22 -1.59
N THR A 34 1.91 -2.35 -1.35
CA THR A 34 1.28 -2.03 -0.07
C THR A 34 0.71 -3.31 0.53
N THR A 35 0.98 -3.56 1.82
CA THR A 35 0.36 -4.67 2.56
C THR A 35 -0.88 -4.15 3.28
N PHE A 36 -2.04 -4.76 3.02
CA PHE A 36 -3.32 -4.35 3.57
C PHE A 36 -3.70 -5.18 4.80
N HIS A 37 -3.91 -4.47 5.90
CA HIS A 37 -4.60 -4.99 7.08
C HIS A 37 -5.60 -3.91 7.54
N PRO A 38 -6.92 -4.19 7.68
CA PRO A 38 -7.94 -3.19 7.96
C PRO A 38 -7.79 -2.50 9.33
N ALA A 39 -7.08 -3.11 10.29
CA ALA A 39 -6.73 -2.44 11.55
C ALA A 39 -5.58 -1.42 11.42
N VAL A 40 -4.90 -1.36 10.26
CA VAL A 40 -3.76 -0.47 10.00
C VAL A 40 -4.08 0.56 8.92
N LEU A 41 -4.75 0.12 7.85
CA LEU A 41 -5.11 0.93 6.69
C LEU A 41 -6.60 0.78 6.38
N SER A 42 -7.30 1.87 6.16
CA SER A 42 -8.62 1.84 5.53
C SER A 42 -8.52 1.73 3.99
N GLU A 43 -9.63 1.47 3.32
CA GLU A 43 -9.66 1.51 1.85
C GLU A 43 -9.39 2.92 1.30
N ASP A 44 -9.86 3.96 1.99
CA ASP A 44 -9.60 5.35 1.64
C ASP A 44 -8.10 5.70 1.76
N ASP A 45 -7.45 5.22 2.82
CA ASP A 45 -6.01 5.35 3.00
C ASP A 45 -5.23 4.70 1.83
N ILE A 46 -5.69 3.53 1.35
CA ILE A 46 -5.10 2.87 0.17
C ILE A 46 -5.32 3.71 -1.09
N LEU A 47 -6.53 4.25 -1.30
CA LEU A 47 -6.85 5.07 -2.47
C LEU A 47 -6.01 6.34 -2.52
N GLU A 48 -5.82 7.00 -1.37
CA GLU A 48 -4.99 8.21 -1.27
C GLU A 48 -3.54 7.90 -1.68
N MET A 49 -2.92 6.88 -1.07
CA MET A 49 -1.55 6.48 -1.42
C MET A 49 -1.42 6.03 -2.88
N ALA A 50 -2.38 5.25 -3.37
CA ALA A 50 -2.35 4.77 -4.73
C ALA A 50 -2.46 5.92 -5.74
N ARG A 51 -3.30 6.92 -5.46
CA ARG A 51 -3.39 8.12 -6.28
C ARG A 51 -2.09 8.91 -6.29
N GLU A 52 -1.45 9.08 -5.13
CA GLU A 52 -0.15 9.74 -5.05
C GLU A 52 0.90 9.03 -5.90
N LEU A 53 1.03 7.70 -5.76
CA LEU A 53 1.95 6.90 -6.58
C LEU A 53 1.64 7.00 -8.08
N ALA A 54 0.37 6.98 -8.46
CA ALA A 54 -0.04 7.12 -9.86
C ALA A 54 0.35 8.50 -10.43
N VAL A 55 0.13 9.58 -9.67
CA VAL A 55 0.55 10.94 -10.03
C VAL A 55 2.07 11.06 -10.17
N MET A 56 2.82 10.33 -9.34
CA MET A 56 4.28 10.26 -9.45
C MET A 56 4.77 9.48 -10.68
N GLY A 57 3.89 8.78 -11.41
CA GLY A 57 4.22 8.00 -12.59
C GLY A 57 4.48 6.52 -12.32
N CYS A 58 4.04 6.00 -11.17
CA CYS A 58 4.08 4.56 -10.91
C CYS A 58 3.26 3.79 -11.93
N ARG A 59 3.84 2.73 -12.48
CA ARG A 59 3.20 1.87 -13.47
C ARG A 59 2.80 0.50 -12.94
N HIS A 60 3.57 -0.04 -11.98
CA HIS A 60 3.39 -1.37 -11.43
C HIS A 60 3.15 -1.30 -9.92
N TYR A 61 1.90 -1.59 -9.53
CA TYR A 61 1.45 -1.56 -8.15
C TYR A 61 0.81 -2.89 -7.72
N VAL A 62 1.19 -3.38 -6.55
CA VAL A 62 0.64 -4.61 -5.96
C VAL A 62 0.02 -4.31 -4.61
N LEU A 63 -1.25 -4.67 -4.46
CA LEU A 63 -1.89 -4.73 -3.15
C LEU A 63 -1.77 -6.15 -2.59
N GLN A 64 -0.96 -6.30 -1.56
CA GLN A 64 -0.73 -7.56 -0.87
C GLN A 64 -1.70 -7.68 0.31
N MET A 65 -2.46 -8.76 0.40
CA MET A 65 -3.27 -9.08 1.57
C MET A 65 -2.32 -9.49 2.71
N PHE A 66 -2.69 -9.14 3.94
CA PHE A 66 -1.92 -9.49 5.12
C PHE A 66 -1.93 -11.00 5.36
N HIS A 67 -0.77 -11.57 5.69
CA HIS A 67 -0.63 -12.96 6.10
C HIS A 67 -0.14 -13.05 7.55
N PRO A 68 -0.91 -13.64 8.49
CA PRO A 68 -0.58 -13.63 9.90
C PRO A 68 0.74 -14.35 10.22
N ASP A 69 1.09 -15.41 9.48
CA ASP A 69 2.32 -16.17 9.72
C ASP A 69 3.60 -15.36 9.45
N HIS A 70 3.50 -14.24 8.73
CA HIS A 70 4.62 -13.38 8.39
C HIS A 70 4.65 -12.08 9.22
N CYS A 71 3.86 -11.99 10.29
CA CYS A 71 3.77 -10.79 11.11
C CYS A 71 4.30 -11.02 12.54
N PRO A 72 5.32 -10.26 13.00
CA PRO A 72 5.78 -10.35 14.38
C PRO A 72 4.81 -9.71 15.39
N ASP A 73 3.91 -8.81 14.96
CA ASP A 73 2.94 -8.15 15.85
C ASP A 73 1.79 -9.09 16.19
N LYS A 74 1.78 -9.59 17.43
CA LYS A 74 0.74 -10.47 17.96
C LYS A 74 -0.67 -9.86 17.86
N ARG A 75 -0.81 -8.53 18.05
CA ARG A 75 -2.13 -7.86 18.01
C ARG A 75 -2.72 -7.88 16.61
N LEU A 76 -1.89 -7.73 15.58
CA LEU A 76 -2.34 -7.81 14.19
C LEU A 76 -2.68 -9.26 13.81
N ARG A 77 -1.85 -10.23 14.22
CA ARG A 77 -2.13 -11.66 13.99
C ARG A 77 -3.44 -12.14 14.62
N GLU A 78 -3.74 -11.66 15.82
CA GLU A 78 -4.92 -12.08 16.60
C GLU A 78 -6.11 -11.12 16.44
N SER A 79 -5.99 -10.14 15.55
CA SER A 79 -7.05 -9.18 15.25
C SER A 79 -8.32 -9.91 14.80
N ALA A 80 -9.44 -9.69 15.50
CA ALA A 80 -10.75 -10.21 15.11
C ALA A 80 -11.38 -9.42 13.94
N VAL A 81 -10.67 -8.44 13.38
CA VAL A 81 -11.15 -7.66 12.25
C VAL A 81 -11.27 -8.56 11.03
N PRO A 82 -12.45 -8.61 10.36
CA PRO A 82 -12.61 -9.44 9.18
C PRO A 82 -11.55 -9.12 8.13
N MET A 83 -10.75 -10.12 7.76
CA MET A 83 -9.91 -10.10 6.55
C MET A 83 -10.77 -10.26 5.29
N ALA A 84 -11.96 -9.67 5.28
CA ALA A 84 -12.70 -9.52 4.04
C ALA A 84 -11.76 -8.78 3.08
N GLY A 85 -11.49 -9.38 1.92
CA GLY A 85 -10.65 -8.74 0.91
C GLY A 85 -11.20 -7.36 0.53
N ILE A 86 -10.51 -6.68 -0.37
CA ILE A 86 -10.92 -5.34 -0.79
C ILE A 86 -12.29 -5.31 -1.48
N SER A 87 -13.00 -4.21 -1.32
CA SER A 87 -14.24 -3.92 -2.04
C SER A 87 -14.04 -3.93 -3.55
N ALA A 88 -15.12 -4.21 -4.28
CA ALA A 88 -15.11 -4.17 -5.74
C ALA A 88 -14.76 -2.76 -6.27
N ASP A 89 -15.23 -1.72 -5.59
CA ASP A 89 -14.98 -0.32 -5.94
C ASP A 89 -13.51 0.05 -5.74
N LEU A 90 -12.92 -0.33 -4.60
CA LEU A 90 -11.48 -0.13 -4.37
C LEU A 90 -10.67 -0.84 -5.46
N ARG A 91 -11.00 -2.11 -5.74
CA ARG A 91 -10.31 -2.89 -6.78
C ARG A 91 -10.40 -2.22 -8.15
N GLN A 92 -11.58 -1.71 -8.53
CA GLN A 92 -11.79 -1.07 -9.82
C GLN A 92 -11.06 0.27 -9.93
N ASN A 93 -11.01 1.05 -8.86
CA ASN A 93 -10.25 2.29 -8.80
C ASN A 93 -8.74 2.03 -8.91
N LEU A 94 -8.19 1.09 -8.15
CA LEU A 94 -6.77 0.75 -8.24
C LEU A 94 -6.38 0.25 -9.63
N LYS A 95 -7.23 -0.56 -10.26
CA LYS A 95 -7.02 -1.02 -11.64
C LYS A 95 -7.04 0.11 -12.66
N SER A 96 -7.76 1.22 -12.42
CA SER A 96 -7.79 2.36 -13.34
C SER A 96 -6.59 3.28 -13.19
N PHE A 97 -5.91 3.27 -12.03
CA PHE A 97 -4.75 4.11 -11.76
C PHE A 97 -3.45 3.58 -12.36
N PHE A 98 -3.29 2.26 -12.48
CA PHE A 98 -2.03 1.65 -12.86
C PHE A 98 -2.18 0.77 -14.11
N PRO A 99 -1.26 0.87 -15.09
CA PRO A 99 -1.16 -0.08 -16.19
C PRO A 99 -1.01 -1.53 -15.73
N GLU A 100 -0.24 -1.75 -14.67
CA GLU A 100 0.03 -3.07 -14.09
C GLU A 100 -0.41 -3.07 -12.63
N PHE A 101 -1.57 -3.67 -12.37
CA PHE A 101 -2.15 -3.80 -11.03
C PHE A 101 -2.45 -5.25 -10.69
N PHE A 102 -2.00 -5.69 -9.51
CA PHE A 102 -2.30 -7.03 -9.00
C PHE A 102 -2.74 -6.98 -7.54
N VAL A 103 -3.60 -7.92 -7.16
CA VAL A 103 -3.86 -8.25 -5.76
C VAL A 103 -3.20 -9.59 -5.47
N ARG A 104 -2.38 -9.66 -4.43
CA ARG A 104 -1.65 -10.86 -4.01
C ARG A 104 -2.17 -11.30 -2.63
N GLU A 105 -2.47 -12.58 -2.49
CA GLU A 105 -2.83 -13.20 -1.20
C GLU A 105 -1.59 -13.42 -0.31
#